data_AF-A0A6A3APF1-F1
#
_entry.id   AF-A0A6A3APF1-F1
#
_cell.length_a   1.000
_cell.length_b   1.000
_cell.length_c   1.000
_cell.angle_alpha   90.00
_cell.angle_beta   90.00
_cell.angle_gamma   90.00
#
_symmetry.space_group_name_H-M   'P 1'
#
loop_
_entity.id
_entity.type
_entity.pdbx_description
1 polymer ?
#
loop_
_entity_poly.entity_id
_entity_poly.type
_entity_poly.pdbx_seq_one_letter_code
_entity_poly.pdbx_strand_id
1 'polypeptide(L)' 'MPLGEVWCKPSAGSFKINVNGSCSTSQNAYGVLVQDAEGMAVDGSTRTLSVYGDSTVTEVAALTVDIRLAIDLQLPSVW' A
#
# COMPACT_ATOMS: atom_id res chain seq x y z
N MET A 1 -17.15 1.52 20.23
CA MET A 1 -16.60 2.60 19.39
C MET A 1 -15.89 1.95 18.22
N PRO A 2 -16.05 2.40 16.97
CA PRO A 2 -15.23 1.86 15.90
C PRO A 2 -13.78 2.26 16.19
N LEU A 3 -12.87 1.30 16.08
CA LEU A 3 -11.43 1.54 16.02
C LEU A 3 -11.13 2.18 14.66
N GLY A 4 -11.59 3.41 14.46
CA GLY A 4 -11.10 4.24 13.38
C GLY A 4 -9.70 4.64 13.77
N GLU A 5 -8.69 3.90 13.31
CA GLU A 5 -7.30 4.33 13.42
C GLU A 5 -7.21 5.74 12.85
N VAL A 6 -6.98 6.71 13.73
CA VAL A 6 -6.80 8.09 13.34
C VAL A 6 -5.60 8.11 12.40
N TRP A 7 -5.82 8.57 11.16
CA TRP A 7 -4.73 8.76 10.22
C TRP A 7 -3.65 9.62 10.88
N CYS A 8 -2.48 9.03 11.11
CA CYS A 8 -1.31 9.76 11.59
C CYS A 8 -0.60 10.36 10.38
N LYS A 9 -0.56 11.70 10.33
CA LYS A 9 0.25 12.43 9.37
C LYS A 9 1.73 12.06 9.56
N PRO A 10 2.45 11.60 8.52
CA PRO A 10 3.87 11.33 8.64
C PRO A 10 4.65 12.63 8.87
N SER A 11 5.85 12.54 9.44
CA SER A 11 6.73 13.69 9.63
C SER A 11 7.12 14.32 8.28
N ALA A 12 7.46 15.61 8.26
CA ALA A 12 7.93 16.27 7.05
C ALA A 12 9.15 15.53 6.47
N GLY A 13 9.12 15.26 5.15
CA GLY A 13 10.14 14.47 4.46
C GLY A 13 9.97 12.95 4.57
N SER A 14 8.97 12.46 5.29
CA SER A 14 8.56 11.05 5.29
C SER A 14 7.33 10.84 4.43
N PHE A 15 7.18 9.61 3.95
CA PHE A 15 6.07 9.19 3.10
C PHE A 15 5.25 8.12 3.79
N LYS A 16 3.94 8.13 3.55
CA LYS A 16 3.06 7.04 3.96
C LYS A 16 2.74 6.18 2.75
N ILE A 17 2.93 4.86 2.87
CA ILE A 17 2.53 3.91 1.82
C ILE A 17 1.31 3.14 2.33
N ASN A 18 0.16 3.34 1.69
CA ASN A 18 -1.04 2.57 1.98
C ASN A 18 -1.14 1.43 0.97
N VAL A 19 -1.31 0.21 1.47
CA VAL A 19 -1.49 -0.98 0.64
C VAL A 19 -2.79 -1.68 1.00
N ASN A 20 -3.39 -2.33 0.00
CA ASN A 20 -4.56 -3.15 0.22
C ASN A 20 -4.62 -4.29 -0.81
N GLY A 21 -4.70 -5.51 -0.31
CA GLY A 21 -5.04 -6.69 -1.10
C GLY A 21 -6.54 -6.76 -1.40
N SER A 22 -6.89 -7.26 -2.57
CA SER A 22 -8.27 -7.57 -2.94
C SER A 22 -8.34 -9.01 -3.40
N CYS A 23 -9.21 -9.78 -2.75
CA CYS A 23 -9.42 -11.19 -3.04
C CYS A 23 -10.87 -11.42 -3.45
N SER A 24 -11.08 -12.12 -4.56
CA SER A 24 -12.41 -12.55 -5.00
C SER A 24 -12.35 -13.94 -5.64
N THR A 25 -13.51 -14.52 -5.91
CA THR A 25 -13.58 -15.85 -6.54
C THR A 25 -13.08 -15.86 -7.99
N SER A 26 -13.09 -14.71 -8.68
CA SER A 26 -12.69 -14.60 -10.09
C SER A 26 -11.30 -14.01 -10.27
N GLN A 27 -10.90 -13.08 -9.41
CA GLN A 27 -9.63 -12.36 -9.57
C GLN A 27 -9.11 -11.79 -8.26
N ASN A 28 -7.80 -11.92 -8.10
CA ASN A 28 -7.05 -11.28 -7.03
C ASN A 28 -6.33 -10.04 -7.59
N ALA A 29 -6.19 -9.02 -6.76
CA ALA A 29 -5.51 -7.78 -7.10
C ALA A 29 -4.89 -7.16 -5.85
N TYR A 30 -4.06 -6.14 -6.05
CA TYR A 30 -3.63 -5.25 -4.99
C TYR A 30 -3.59 -3.81 -5.49
N GLY A 31 -3.66 -2.87 -4.55
CA GLY A 31 -3.43 -1.45 -4.77
C GLY A 31 -2.41 -0.89 -3.79
N VAL A 32 -1.65 0.10 -4.26
CA VAL A 32 -0.68 0.87 -3.47
C VAL A 32 -0.90 2.35 -3.73
N LEU A 33 -0.81 3.17 -2.67
CA LEU A 33 -0.87 4.62 -2.73
C LEU A 33 0.21 5.22 -1.83
N VAL A 34 1.10 6.01 -2.42
CA VAL A 34 2.15 6.76 -1.72
C VAL A 34 1.68 8.18 -1.50
N GLN A 35 1.79 8.66 -0.27
CA GLN A 35 1.39 10.01 0.13
C GLN A 35 2.54 10.72 0.83
N ASP A 36 2.65 12.03 0.62
CA ASP A 36 3.54 12.89 1.40
C ASP A 36 2.91 13.27 2.76
N ALA A 37 3.64 14.06 3.55
CA ALA A 37 3.16 14.56 4.85
C ALA A 37 1.95 15.49 4.70
N GLU A 38 1.75 16.12 3.56
CA GLU A 38 0.65 17.02 3.27
C GLU A 38 -0.63 16.25 2.90
N GLY A 39 -0.51 14.92 2.74
CA GLY A 39 -1.60 14.02 2.36
C GLY A 39 -1.82 13.97 0.85
N MET A 40 -0.91 14.55 0.07
CA MET A 40 -0.97 14.52 -1.40
C MET A 40 -0.49 13.18 -1.90
N ALA A 41 -1.23 12.59 -2.85
CA ALA A 41 -0.78 11.40 -3.54
C ALA A 41 0.38 11.75 -4.47
N VAL A 42 1.53 11.12 -4.26
CA VAL A 42 2.75 11.33 -5.06
C VAL A 42 3.01 10.18 -6.03
N ASP A 43 2.51 8.98 -5.71
CA ASP A 43 2.53 7.83 -6.61
C ASP A 43 1.42 6.83 -6.22
N GLY A 44 1.07 5.93 -7.13
CA GLY A 44 0.14 4.86 -6.87
C GLY A 44 0.09 3.85 -8.02
N SER A 45 -0.21 2.59 -7.68
CA SER A 45 -0.36 1.54 -8.69
C SER A 45 -1.37 0.50 -8.27
N THR A 46 -1.96 -0.16 -9.25
CA THR A 46 -2.81 -1.33 -9.06
C THR A 46 -2.37 -2.42 -10.02
N ARG A 47 -2.41 -3.67 -9.57
CA ARG A 47 -2.18 -4.82 -10.45
C ARG A 47 -3.05 -6.01 -10.07
N THR A 48 -3.45 -6.75 -11.10
CA THR A 48 -4.07 -8.06 -10.95
C THR A 48 -2.99 -9.11 -10.68
N LEU A 49 -3.28 -10.02 -9.75
CA LEU A 49 -2.44 -11.17 -9.45
C LEU A 49 -2.93 -12.38 -10.25
N SER A 50 -1.99 -13.09 -10.88
CA SER A 50 -2.26 -14.35 -11.58
C SER A 50 -2.36 -15.55 -10.63
N VAL A 51 -2.14 -15.34 -9.33
CA VAL A 51 -2.14 -16.39 -8.31
C VAL A 51 -3.51 -16.41 -7.63
N TYR A 52 -4.20 -17.55 -7.76
CA TYR A 52 -5.37 -17.86 -6.94
C TYR A 52 -4.90 -18.17 -5.52
N GLY A 53 -5.49 -17.53 -4.53
CA GLY A 53 -5.13 -17.64 -3.12
C GLY A 53 -6.16 -16.92 -2.25
N ASP A 54 -6.08 -17.12 -0.94
CA ASP A 54 -6.93 -16.41 0.01
C ASP A 54 -6.49 -14.94 0.21
N SER A 55 -7.29 -14.18 0.97
CA SER A 55 -7.04 -12.77 1.25
C SER A 55 -5.65 -12.50 1.84
N THR A 56 -5.10 -13.43 2.62
CA THR A 56 -3.77 -13.29 3.23
C THR A 56 -2.69 -13.21 2.17
N VAL A 57 -2.78 -14.03 1.11
CA VAL A 57 -1.84 -14.00 -0.01
C VAL A 57 -1.86 -12.65 -0.71
N THR A 58 -3.05 -12.07 -0.90
CA THR A 58 -3.19 -10.76 -1.55
C THR A 58 -2.61 -9.62 -0.72
N GLU A 59 -2.74 -9.66 0.61
CA GLU A 59 -2.14 -8.67 1.50
C GLU A 59 -0.61 -8.79 1.54
N VAL A 60 -0.07 -10.01 1.65
CA VAL A 60 1.39 -10.23 1.63
C VAL A 60 2.00 -9.78 0.30
N ALA A 61 1.31 -10.03 -0.81
CA ALA A 61 1.72 -9.55 -2.12
C ALA A 61 1.71 -8.01 -2.20
N ALA A 62 0.67 -7.37 -1.67
CA ALA A 62 0.58 -5.91 -1.61
C ALA A 62 1.73 -5.29 -0.80
N LEU A 63 2.00 -5.82 0.40
CA LEU A 63 3.12 -5.43 1.27
C LEU A 63 4.48 -5.59 0.57
N THR A 64 4.70 -6.72 -0.10
CA THR A 64 5.97 -6.97 -0.82
C THR A 64 6.22 -5.94 -1.93
N VAL A 65 5.15 -5.53 -2.62
CA VAL A 65 5.25 -4.52 -3.68
C VAL A 65 5.49 -3.13 -3.10
N ASP A 66 4.91 -2.82 -1.94
CA ASP A 66 5.18 -1.59 -1.19
C ASP A 66 6.68 -1.42 -0.91
N ILE A 67 7.32 -2.48 -0.41
CA ILE A 67 8.72 -2.39 0.02
C ILE A 67 9.60 -2.13 -1.20
N ARG A 68 9.27 -2.77 -2.34
CA ARG A 68 9.96 -2.55 -3.61
C ARG A 68 9.72 -1.15 -4.14
N LEU A 69 8.48 -0.65 -4.09
CA LEU A 69 8.15 0.69 -4.54
C LEU A 69 8.90 1.76 -3.73
N ALA A 70 8.99 1.58 -2.40
CA ALA A 70 9.76 2.47 -1.54
C ALA A 70 11.24 2.55 -1.95
N ILE A 71 11.83 1.41 -2.29
CA ILE A 71 13.22 1.31 -2.75
C ILE A 71 13.38 1.96 -4.14
N ASP A 72 12.49 1.64 -5.08
CA ASP A 72 12.54 2.13 -6.46
C ASP A 72 12.38 3.66 -6.53
N LEU A 73 11.52 4.22 -5.66
CA LEU A 73 11.33 5.67 -5.51
C LEU A 73 12.40 6.36 -4.64
N GLN A 74 13.34 5.59 -4.07
CA GLN A 74 14.38 6.09 -3.18
C GLN A 74 13.80 6.90 -2.00
N LEU A 75 12.68 6.44 -1.44
CA LEU A 75 12.02 7.16 -0.36
C LEU A 75 12.91 7.13 0.90
N PRO A 76 13.27 8.30 1.44
CA PRO A 76 14.26 8.40 2.52
C PRO A 76 13.72 7.87 3.86
N SER A 77 12.40 7.86 4.03
CA SER A 77 11.70 7.45 5.25
C SER A 77 10.26 7.09 4.91
N VAL A 78 9.83 5.91 5.37
CA VAL A 78 8.47 5.38 5.16
C VAL A 78 7.82 5.11 6.51
N TRP A 79 6.55 5.48 6.63
CA TRP A 79 5.68 5.24 7.80
C TRP A 79 4.49 4.36 7.42
#